data_AF-A0A6G6K383-F1
#
_entry.id   AF-A0A6G6K383-F1
#
_cell.length_a   1.000
_cell.length_b   1.000
_cell.length_c   1.000
_cell.angle_alpha   90.00
_cell.angle_beta   90.00
_cell.angle_gamma   90.00
#
_symmetry.space_group_name_H-M   'P 1'
#
loop_
_entity.id
_entity.type
_entity.pdbx_description
1 polymer ?
#
loop_
_entity_poly.entity_id
_entity_poly.type
_entity_poly.pdbx_seq_one_letter_code
_entity_poly.pdbx_strand_id
1 'polypeptide(L)'
;MEQPDIRPVLTRGGWSYRLNSPYFYEWEKHGVRRRLRIAAGFEYDGASAPRLLWTLTGIERDGLQRAGALVHDVMYRHEGRLPAGMQEVWSEGHQEWEPMPEVLWTRAEADALFCRMLREAGVSMLKRRMMYRGVRMFGWRFWKGEGTVTRS
;
A
#
# COMPACT_ATOMS: atom_id res chain seq x y z
N MET A 1 13.27 -1.43 -5.78
CA MET A 1 12.43 -1.32 -4.56
C MET A 1 12.94 -2.32 -3.55
N GLU A 2 13.21 -1.87 -2.33
CA GLU A 2 13.61 -2.75 -1.23
C GLU A 2 12.40 -3.59 -0.78
N GLN A 3 12.62 -4.85 -0.44
CA GLN A 3 11.54 -5.73 0.02
C GLN A 3 11.44 -5.66 1.55
N PRO A 4 10.23 -5.64 2.12
CA PRO A 4 10.05 -5.61 3.56
C PRO A 4 10.56 -6.91 4.20
N ASP A 5 11.24 -6.80 5.35
CA ASP A 5 11.59 -7.96 6.18
C ASP A 5 10.34 -8.44 6.94
N ILE A 6 9.78 -9.56 6.48
CA ILE A 6 8.52 -10.11 7.01
C ILE A 6 8.70 -11.54 7.52
N ARG A 7 8.07 -11.85 8.66
CA ARG A 7 7.94 -13.21 9.19
C ARG A 7 6.50 -13.68 9.12
N PRO A 8 6.26 -14.96 8.74
CA PRO A 8 4.95 -15.56 8.88
C PRO A 8 4.61 -15.71 10.37
N VAL A 9 3.38 -15.38 10.76
CA VAL A 9 2.85 -15.50 12.11
C VAL A 9 1.54 -16.28 12.04
N LEU A 10 1.40 -17.32 12.88
CA LEU A 10 0.15 -18.07 12.98
C LEU A 10 -0.81 -17.32 13.92
N THR A 11 -1.94 -16.89 13.39
CA THR A 11 -3.02 -16.24 14.15
C THR A 11 -4.20 -17.21 14.32
N ARG A 12 -5.16 -16.89 15.19
CA ARG A 12 -6.40 -17.68 15.36
C ARG A 12 -7.20 -17.83 14.04
N GLY A 13 -7.01 -16.93 13.07
CA GLY A 13 -7.65 -16.97 11.75
C GLY A 13 -6.80 -17.55 10.62
N GLY A 14 -5.61 -18.10 10.92
CA GLY A 14 -4.68 -18.67 9.94
C GLY A 14 -3.36 -17.90 9.83
N TRP A 15 -2.63 -18.13 8.74
CA TRP A 15 -1.33 -17.49 8.49
C TRP A 15 -1.47 -16.00 8.16
N SER A 16 -0.70 -15.17 8.89
CA SER A 16 -0.52 -13.73 8.68
C SER A 16 0.97 -13.43 8.50
N TYR A 17 1.32 -12.21 8.10
CA TYR A 17 2.69 -11.71 8.03
C TYR A 17 2.88 -10.56 9.01
N ARG A 18 4.07 -10.47 9.59
CA ARG A 18 4.46 -9.37 10.46
C ARG A 18 5.77 -8.77 10.00
N LEU A 19 5.83 -7.44 9.95
CA LEU A 19 7.07 -6.71 9.72
C LEU A 19 8.03 -6.89 10.91
N ASN A 20 9.28 -7.28 10.65
CA ASN A 20 10.33 -7.31 11.67
C ASN A 20 10.99 -5.94 11.86
N SER A 21 11.21 -5.23 10.76
CA SER A 21 11.83 -3.91 10.72
C SER A 21 10.83 -2.88 10.18
N PRO A 22 10.99 -1.59 10.52
CA PRO A 22 10.18 -0.55 9.90
C PRO A 22 10.43 -0.55 8.39
N TYR A 23 9.36 -0.48 7.61
CA TYR A 23 9.44 -0.40 6.17
C TYR A 23 9.17 1.03 5.71
N PHE A 24 10.02 1.51 4.80
CA PHE A 24 9.93 2.83 4.22
C PHE A 24 9.70 2.71 2.71
N TYR A 25 8.65 3.34 2.21
CA TYR A 25 8.42 3.47 0.79
C TYR A 25 8.46 4.92 0.37
N GLU A 26 9.42 5.27 -0.47
CA GLU A 26 9.58 6.63 -0.99
C GLU A 26 9.03 6.73 -2.41
N TRP A 27 8.31 7.81 -2.70
CA TRP A 27 7.87 8.15 -4.05
C TRP A 27 7.79 9.65 -4.25
N GLU A 28 7.83 10.07 -5.51
CA GLU A 28 7.61 11.47 -5.88
C GLU A 28 6.21 11.67 -6.48
N LYS A 29 5.55 12.77 -6.11
CA LYS A 29 4.27 13.21 -6.69
C LYS A 29 4.30 14.73 -6.85
N HIS A 30 4.23 15.21 -8.09
CA HIS A 30 4.27 16.63 -8.45
C HIS A 30 5.52 17.38 -7.92
N GLY A 31 6.71 16.80 -8.07
CA GLY A 31 7.96 17.39 -7.59
C GLY A 31 8.16 17.33 -6.07
N VAL A 32 7.20 16.76 -5.33
CA VAL A 32 7.30 16.57 -3.88
C VAL A 32 7.64 15.13 -3.57
N ARG A 33 8.78 14.91 -2.91
CA ARG A 33 9.19 13.60 -2.38
C ARG A 33 8.38 13.29 -1.12
N ARG A 34 7.81 12.09 -1.08
CA ARG A 34 6.97 11.58 0.00
C ARG A 34 7.49 10.23 0.44
N ARG A 35 7.30 9.91 1.71
CA ARG A 35 7.67 8.61 2.30
C ARG A 35 6.50 8.07 3.11
N LEU A 36 6.22 6.79 2.96
CA LEU A 36 5.30 6.06 3.83
C LEU A 36 6.14 5.27 4.81
N ARG A 37 5.91 5.49 6.09
CA ARG A 37 6.57 4.82 7.20
C ARG A 37 5.61 3.81 7.82
N ILE A 38 5.92 2.53 7.66
CA ILE A 38 5.18 1.45 8.30
C ILE A 38 6.04 0.91 9.45
N ALA A 39 5.54 1.02 10.68
CA ALA A 39 6.29 0.61 11.86
C ALA A 39 6.54 -0.91 11.89
N ALA A 40 7.65 -1.32 12.50
CA ALA A 40 7.90 -2.71 12.84
C ALA A 40 6.76 -3.27 13.70
N GLY A 41 6.47 -4.55 13.57
CA GLY A 41 5.39 -5.21 14.28
C GLY A 41 4.02 -5.07 13.62
N PHE A 42 3.89 -4.32 12.51
CA PHE A 42 2.64 -4.27 11.76
C PHE A 42 2.29 -5.66 11.21
N GLU A 43 1.15 -6.19 11.65
CA GLU A 43 0.60 -7.46 11.20
C GLU A 43 -0.40 -7.23 10.06
N TYR A 44 -0.17 -7.91 8.94
CA TYR A 44 -1.02 -7.86 7.76
C TYR A 44 -1.17 -9.27 7.20
N ASP A 45 -2.35 -9.62 6.73
CA ASP A 45 -2.65 -10.99 6.31
C ASP A 45 -1.96 -11.40 5.00
N GLY A 46 -1.34 -10.44 4.28
CA GLY A 46 -0.76 -10.62 2.95
C GLY A 46 -1.76 -11.21 1.94
N ALA A 47 -3.05 -11.11 2.26
CA ALA A 47 -4.16 -11.80 1.63
C ALA A 47 -5.35 -10.85 1.37
N SER A 48 -5.33 -9.65 1.95
CA SER A 48 -6.30 -8.57 1.75
C SER A 48 -6.16 -7.92 0.36
N ALA A 49 -4.93 -7.78 -0.16
CA ALA A 49 -4.70 -7.52 -1.58
C ALA A 49 -5.30 -8.68 -2.41
N PRO A 50 -6.23 -8.41 -3.33
CA PRO A 50 -7.40 -9.26 -3.51
C PRO A 50 -6.99 -10.64 -4.02
N ARG A 51 -7.22 -11.67 -3.20
CA ARG A 51 -7.06 -13.10 -3.55
C ARG A 51 -7.61 -13.43 -4.94
N LEU A 52 -8.68 -12.75 -5.33
CA LEU A 52 -9.30 -12.88 -6.65
C LEU A 52 -8.40 -12.44 -7.81
N LEU A 53 -7.61 -11.37 -7.65
CA LEU A 53 -6.67 -10.91 -8.68
C LEU A 53 -5.50 -11.87 -8.89
N TRP A 54 -5.00 -12.49 -7.83
CA TRP A 54 -3.88 -13.45 -7.93
C TRP A 54 -4.31 -14.69 -8.71
N THR A 55 -5.51 -15.21 -8.43
CA THR A 55 -6.10 -16.33 -9.17
C THR A 55 -6.36 -15.98 -10.64
N LEU A 56 -6.81 -14.76 -10.94
CA LEU A 56 -7.16 -14.34 -12.30
C LEU A 56 -5.94 -13.97 -13.17
N THR A 57 -4.82 -13.60 -12.55
CA THR A 57 -3.63 -13.11 -13.27
C THR A 57 -2.50 -14.13 -13.37
N GLY A 58 -2.60 -15.28 -12.69
CA GLY A 58 -1.59 -16.34 -12.71
C GLY A 58 -0.23 -15.90 -12.16
N ILE A 59 -0.22 -14.87 -11.31
CA ILE A 59 1.00 -14.35 -10.69
C ILE A 59 1.22 -15.11 -9.39
N GLU A 60 2.27 -15.93 -9.34
CA GLU A 60 2.73 -16.57 -8.11
C GLU A 60 3.14 -15.53 -7.06
N ARG A 61 2.98 -15.89 -5.78
CA ARG A 61 3.24 -15.06 -4.58
C ARG A 61 4.70 -14.65 -4.40
N ASP A 62 5.54 -14.87 -5.39
CA ASP A 62 6.97 -14.96 -5.19
C ASP A 62 7.66 -13.60 -5.24
N GLY A 63 8.21 -13.22 -4.08
CA GLY A 63 9.17 -12.14 -3.83
C GLY A 63 8.75 -10.70 -4.15
N LEU A 64 8.37 -10.42 -5.39
CA LEU A 64 8.33 -9.08 -5.97
C LEU A 64 7.15 -8.21 -5.51
N GLN A 65 6.01 -8.82 -5.14
CA GLN A 65 4.77 -8.07 -4.84
C GLN A 65 4.52 -7.83 -3.35
N ARG A 66 5.44 -8.25 -2.45
CA ARG A 66 5.23 -8.17 -0.99
C ARG A 66 5.12 -6.74 -0.50
N ALA A 67 6.00 -5.86 -0.97
CA ALA A 67 5.96 -4.45 -0.59
C ALA A 67 4.69 -3.76 -1.10
N GLY A 68 4.29 -4.04 -2.34
CA GLY A 68 3.05 -3.50 -2.93
C GLY A 68 1.81 -3.97 -2.17
N ALA A 69 1.74 -5.25 -1.81
CA ALA A 69 0.66 -5.82 -1.02
C ALA A 69 0.60 -5.20 0.38
N LEU A 70 1.75 -5.05 1.05
CA LEU A 70 1.83 -4.40 2.36
C LEU A 70 1.28 -2.97 2.34
N VAL A 71 1.73 -2.14 1.39
CA VAL A 71 1.26 -0.75 1.26
C VAL A 71 -0.23 -0.70 0.95
N HIS A 72 -0.70 -1.58 0.05
CA HIS A 72 -2.13 -1.68 -0.26
C HIS A 72 -2.97 -2.06 0.96
N ASP A 73 -2.55 -3.07 1.73
CA ASP A 73 -3.25 -3.52 2.91
C ASP A 73 -3.28 -2.46 4.01
N VAL A 74 -2.18 -1.70 4.20
CA VAL A 74 -2.17 -0.52 5.09
C VAL A 74 -3.22 0.50 4.65
N MET A 75 -3.22 0.89 3.38
CA MET A 75 -4.16 1.88 2.86
C MET A 75 -5.62 1.45 3.04
N TYR A 76 -5.92 0.18 2.79
CA TYR A 76 -7.27 -0.37 2.92
C TYR A 76 -7.70 -0.55 4.37
N ARG A 77 -6.80 -1.00 5.26
CA ARG A 77 -7.09 -1.14 6.70
C ARG A 77 -7.45 0.19 7.34
N HIS A 78 -6.83 1.26 6.86
CA HIS A 78 -7.11 2.62 7.28
C HIS A 78 -8.23 3.30 6.49
N GLU A 79 -8.84 2.61 5.50
CA GLU A 79 -9.83 3.19 4.58
C GLU A 79 -9.37 4.53 3.97
N GLY A 80 -8.07 4.62 3.69
CA GLY A 80 -7.41 5.83 3.18
C GLY A 80 -7.12 6.91 4.23
N ARG A 81 -7.61 6.80 5.46
CA ARG A 81 -7.33 7.73 6.56
C ARG A 81 -6.02 7.35 7.26
N LEU A 82 -4.90 7.75 6.67
CA LEU A 82 -3.59 7.47 7.25
C LEU A 82 -3.35 8.36 8.48
N PRO A 83 -3.05 7.79 9.66
CA PRO A 83 -2.81 8.57 10.85
C PRO A 83 -1.57 9.47 10.72
N ALA A 84 -1.52 10.52 11.53
CA ALA A 84 -0.39 11.44 11.56
C ALA A 84 0.95 10.71 11.75
N GLY A 85 1.96 11.12 10.98
CA GLY A 85 3.30 10.53 11.00
C GLY A 85 3.47 9.20 10.25
N MET A 86 2.39 8.60 9.72
CA MET A 86 2.51 7.44 8.83
C MET A 86 2.97 7.86 7.42
N GLN A 87 2.54 9.03 6.95
CA GLN A 87 3.09 9.66 5.75
C GLN A 87 3.99 10.81 6.14
N GLU A 88 5.13 10.91 5.47
CA GLU A 88 6.14 11.95 5.65
C GLU A 88 6.41 12.62 4.30
N VAL A 89 6.87 13.87 4.35
CA VAL A 89 7.25 14.66 3.19
C VAL A 89 8.68 15.15 3.35
N TRP A 90 9.44 15.20 2.26
CA TRP A 90 10.79 15.76 2.31
C TRP A 90 10.70 17.28 2.39
N SER A 91 11.35 17.86 3.40
CA SER A 91 11.50 19.30 3.59
C SER A 91 12.87 19.73 3.09
N GLU A 92 12.94 20.43 1.95
CA GLU A 92 14.21 20.95 1.43
C GLU A 92 14.85 21.96 2.39
N GLY A 93 14.04 22.71 3.14
CA GLY A 93 14.51 23.72 4.10
C GLY A 93 15.21 23.11 5.32
N HIS A 94 14.64 22.03 5.86
CA HIS A 94 15.20 21.36 7.04
C HIS A 94 16.09 20.15 6.70
N GLN A 95 16.15 19.77 5.42
CA GLN A 95 16.87 18.60 4.91
C GLN A 95 16.48 17.30 5.64
N GLU A 96 15.20 17.19 6.04
CA GLU A 96 14.67 16.06 6.79
C GLU A 96 13.28 15.65 6.32
N TRP A 97 12.86 14.47 6.77
CA TRP A 97 11.51 13.96 6.54
C TRP A 97 10.58 14.47 7.63
N GLU A 98 9.63 15.30 7.25
CA GLU A 98 8.64 15.85 8.17
C GLU A 98 7.37 14.99 8.19
N PRO A 99 6.87 14.59 9.38
CA PRO A 99 5.62 13.85 9.49
C PRO A 99 4.46 14.71 9.03
N MET A 100 3.63 14.16 8.14
CA MET A 100 2.37 14.79 7.76
C MET A 100 1.32 14.57 8.86
N PRO A 101 0.36 15.50 9.01
CA PRO A 101 -0.86 15.24 9.78
C PRO A 101 -1.66 14.08 9.16
N GLU A 102 -2.83 13.76 9.71
CA GLU A 102 -3.72 12.76 9.10
C GLU A 102 -3.94 13.09 7.62
N VAL A 103 -3.69 12.11 6.74
CA VAL A 103 -3.84 12.26 5.29
C VAL A 103 -4.97 11.37 4.82
N LEU A 104 -5.92 11.96 4.10
CA LEU A 104 -6.97 11.21 3.43
C LEU A 104 -6.55 10.84 2.00
N TRP A 105 -6.52 9.55 1.73
CA TRP A 105 -6.29 8.98 0.42
C TRP A 105 -7.61 8.50 -0.17
N THR A 106 -7.82 8.82 -1.45
CA THR A 106 -8.88 8.16 -2.20
C THR A 106 -8.46 6.74 -2.58
N ARG A 107 -9.42 5.84 -2.75
CA ARG A 107 -9.16 4.49 -3.28
C ARG A 107 -8.38 4.53 -4.59
N ALA A 108 -8.71 5.47 -5.47
CA ALA A 108 -8.01 5.65 -6.75
C ALA A 108 -6.53 5.99 -6.57
N GLU A 109 -6.18 6.81 -5.58
CA GLU A 109 -4.79 7.15 -5.28
C GLU A 109 -4.03 5.96 -4.68
N ALA A 110 -4.67 5.19 -3.80
CA ALA A 110 -4.08 3.96 -3.26
C ALA A 110 -3.82 2.93 -4.37
N ASP A 111 -4.79 2.69 -5.26
CA ASP A 111 -4.65 1.79 -6.41
C ASP A 111 -3.55 2.26 -7.38
N ALA A 112 -3.41 3.58 -7.57
CA ALA A 112 -2.36 4.17 -8.41
C ALA A 112 -0.97 4.00 -7.79
N LEU A 113 -0.84 4.18 -6.47
CA LEU A 113 0.40 3.93 -5.74
C LEU A 113 0.81 2.47 -5.85
N PHE A 114 -0.13 1.54 -5.67
CA PHE A 114 0.10 0.11 -5.86
C PHE A 114 0.60 -0.21 -7.28
N CYS A 115 -0.01 0.38 -8.30
CA CYS A 115 0.42 0.18 -9.69
C CYS A 115 1.81 0.75 -9.99
N ARG A 116 2.21 1.83 -9.32
CA ARG A 116 3.59 2.34 -9.35
C ARG A 116 4.54 1.32 -8.72
N MET A 117 4.22 0.79 -7.54
CA MET A 117 5.07 -0.22 -6.88
C MET A 117 5.25 -1.47 -7.74
N LEU A 118 4.19 -1.94 -8.41
CA LEU A 118 4.29 -3.06 -9.37
C LEU A 118 5.22 -2.72 -10.55
N ARG A 119 5.21 -1.46 -11.01
CA ARG A 119 6.09 -1.00 -12.09
C ARG A 119 7.55 -1.05 -11.64
N GLU A 120 7.81 -0.55 -10.44
CA GLU A 120 9.16 -0.52 -9.83
C GLU A 120 9.66 -1.92 -9.48
N ALA A 121 8.75 -2.85 -9.19
CA ALA A 121 9.06 -4.27 -9.07
C ALA A 121 9.35 -4.94 -10.42
N GLY A 122 9.16 -4.27 -11.57
CA GLY A 122 9.42 -4.86 -12.88
C GLY A 122 8.27 -5.69 -13.46
N VAL A 123 7.06 -5.59 -12.90
CA VAL A 123 5.88 -6.27 -13.46
C VAL A 123 5.55 -5.70 -14.84
N SER A 124 5.33 -6.58 -15.81
CA SER A 124 5.02 -6.18 -17.19
C SER A 124 3.76 -5.31 -17.27
N MET A 125 3.71 -4.41 -18.26
CA MET A 125 2.64 -3.42 -18.38
C MET A 125 1.25 -4.05 -18.56
N LEU A 126 1.17 -5.19 -19.28
CA LEU A 126 -0.07 -5.96 -19.43
C LEU A 126 -0.57 -6.49 -18.08
N LYS A 127 0.31 -7.11 -17.28
CA LYS A 127 -0.01 -7.62 -15.94
C LYS A 127 -0.48 -6.49 -15.02
N ARG A 128 0.23 -5.35 -15.01
CA ARG A 128 -0.18 -4.16 -14.24
C ARG A 128 -1.56 -3.65 -14.62
N ARG A 129 -1.90 -3.59 -15.91
CA ARG A 129 -3.23 -3.18 -16.38
C ARG A 129 -4.33 -4.12 -15.92
N MET A 130 -4.08 -5.44 -15.95
CA MET A 130 -5.04 -6.43 -15.44
C MET A 130 -5.25 -6.28 -13.94
N MET A 131 -4.16 -6.13 -13.17
CA MET A 131 -4.22 -5.92 -11.72
C MET A 131 -4.95 -4.62 -11.37
N TYR A 132 -4.62 -3.50 -12.03
CA TYR A 132 -5.30 -2.22 -11.85
C TYR A 132 -6.81 -2.33 -12.09
N ARG A 133 -7.21 -3.00 -13.18
CA ARG A 133 -8.63 -3.20 -13.49
C ARG A 133 -9.33 -4.03 -12.41
N GLY A 134 -8.72 -5.10 -11.92
CA GLY A 134 -9.37 -5.91 -10.87
C GLY A 134 -9.45 -5.21 -9.52
N VAL A 135 -8.45 -4.42 -9.09
CA VAL A 135 -8.59 -3.63 -7.84
C VAL A 135 -9.73 -2.61 -7.97
N ARG A 136 -9.87 -1.98 -9.14
CA ARG A 136 -10.95 -1.01 -9.39
C ARG A 136 -12.34 -1.65 -9.43
N MET A 137 -12.47 -2.86 -9.98
CA MET A 137 -13.74 -3.58 -10.11
C MET A 137 -14.19 -4.30 -8.84
N PHE A 138 -13.28 -4.69 -7.94
CA PHE A 138 -13.61 -5.51 -6.77
C PHE A 138 -13.22 -4.87 -5.42
N GLY A 139 -12.39 -3.83 -5.39
CA GLY A 139 -11.94 -3.16 -4.16
C GLY A 139 -13.04 -2.39 -3.41
N TRP A 140 -14.15 -2.03 -4.09
CA TRP A 140 -15.32 -1.38 -3.46
C TRP A 140 -15.94 -2.21 -2.34
N ARG A 141 -15.78 -3.54 -2.37
CA ARG A 141 -16.36 -4.45 -1.38
C ARG A 141 -15.63 -4.42 -0.03
N PHE A 142 -14.43 -3.86 0.02
CA PHE A 142 -13.59 -3.76 1.22
C PHE A 142 -13.37 -2.32 1.70
N TRP A 143 -13.71 -1.32 0.88
CA TRP A 143 -13.56 0.10 1.21
C TRP A 143 -14.90 0.70 1.66
N LYS A 144 -15.06 0.95 2.97
CA LYS A 144 -16.28 1.53 3.55
C LYS A 144 -16.24 3.06 3.79
N GLY A 145 -15.16 3.71 3.36
CA GLY A 145 -15.00 5.17 3.49
C GLY A 145 -15.51 5.95 2.29
N GLU A 146 -16.83 6.04 2.10
CA GLU A 146 -17.45 7.18 1.41
C GLU A 146 -17.92 8.18 2.48
N GLY A 147 -16.97 8.93 3.03
CA GLY A 147 -17.28 10.18 3.72
C GLY A 147 -17.44 11.26 2.66
N THR A 148 -18.68 11.66 2.43
CA THR A 148 -19.13 12.79 1.62
C THR A 148 -18.11 13.93 1.61
N VAL A 149 -17.49 14.20 0.46
CA VAL A 149 -16.80 15.48 0.24
C VAL A 149 -17.89 16.52 0.03
N THR A 150 -18.41 17.08 1.13
CA THR A 150 -19.13 18.35 1.05
C THR A 150 -18.08 19.41 0.75
N ARG A 151 -18.05 19.86 -0.50
CA ARG A 151 -17.40 21.13 -0.86
C ARG A 151 -18.10 22.23 -0.07
N SER A 152 -17.35 22.92 0.79
CA SER A 152 -17.70 24.22 1.37
C SER A 152 -16.59 25.19 1.03
#